data_AF-A0A191VRN2-F1
#
_entry.id   AF-A0A191VRN2-F1
#
_cell.length_a   1.000
_cell.length_b   1.000
_cell.length_c   1.000
_cell.angle_alpha   90.00
_cell.angle_beta   90.00
_cell.angle_gamma   90.00
#
_symmetry.space_group_name_H-M   'P 1'
#
loop_
_entity.id
_entity.type
_entity.pdbx_description
1 polymer ?
#
loop_
_entity_poly.entity_id
_entity_poly.type
_entity_poly.pdbx_seq_one_letter_code
_entity_poly.pdbx_strand_id
1 'polypeptide(L)'
;MNWRSECIWIELIAGSRKTSNFCWAFILFLGSLGFLLVGISSYLDRNLISLFPSQQIIFFPQGIVMSFYGIAGLFISSYLWCTILWNVGSGYDRFDRNEGIVCIFRWGFPGKNRRILLRFLMKDVQSIRIEVKEGIYTRHALYLEIKGQGVIPLTRTDENLTPREIEQKAAELAYFLRVPIEVF
;
A
#
# COMPACT_ATOMS: atom_id res chain seq x y z
N MET A 1 -5.50 -3.29 14.94
CA MET A 1 -5.45 -3.24 16.40
C MET A 1 -4.08 -2.71 16.79
N ASN A 2 -3.99 -1.43 17.14
CA ASN A 2 -2.77 -0.86 17.72
C ASN A 2 -2.73 -1.26 19.20
N TRP A 3 -1.55 -1.64 19.68
CA TRP A 3 -1.37 -2.07 21.08
C TRP A 3 -0.46 -1.08 21.78
N ARG A 4 -0.95 -0.51 22.89
CA ARG A 4 -0.26 0.52 23.66
C ARG A 4 -0.19 0.09 25.12
N SER A 5 1.01 0.11 25.66
CA SER A 5 1.34 -0.02 27.08
C SER A 5 2.21 1.17 27.49
N GLU A 6 2.39 1.40 28.79
CA GLU A 6 3.20 2.52 29.29
C GLU A 6 4.65 2.50 28.77
N CYS A 7 5.19 1.30 28.52
CA CYS A 7 6.57 1.12 28.03
C CYS A 7 6.66 0.69 26.57
N ILE A 8 5.59 0.21 25.94
CA ILE A 8 5.63 -0.37 24.58
C ILE A 8 4.52 0.23 23.73
N TRP A 9 4.89 0.77 22.59
CA TRP A 9 3.96 1.22 21.56
C TRP A 9 4.16 0.39 20.30
N ILE A 10 3.10 -0.29 19.84
CA ILE A 10 3.09 -1.02 18.57
C ILE A 10 1.98 -0.47 17.68
N GLU A 11 2.38 0.08 16.54
CA GLU A 11 1.49 0.53 15.49
C GLU A 11 1.54 -0.44 14.31
N LEU A 12 0.39 -0.98 13.91
CA LEU A 12 0.28 -1.87 12.76
C LEU A 12 -0.02 -1.06 11.51
N ILE A 13 0.75 -1.32 10.44
CA ILE A 13 0.62 -0.64 9.17
C ILE A 13 -0.01 -1.58 8.16
N ALA A 14 -1.19 -1.19 7.68
CA ALA A 14 -1.91 -1.92 6.65
C ALA A 14 -1.14 -1.87 5.33
N GLY A 15 -0.94 -3.02 4.69
CA GLY A 15 -0.25 -3.15 3.41
C GLY A 15 -1.19 -3.04 2.21
N SER A 16 -0.94 -3.88 1.20
CA SER A 16 -1.79 -4.03 0.02
C SER A 16 -3.16 -4.67 0.33
N ARG A 17 -3.37 -5.26 1.51
CA ARG A 17 -4.66 -5.86 1.92
C ARG A 17 -5.70 -4.82 2.35
N LYS A 18 -5.97 -3.84 1.49
CA LYS A 18 -7.09 -2.89 1.63
C LYS A 18 -8.30 -3.39 0.85
N THR A 19 -9.50 -3.17 1.39
CA THR A 19 -10.76 -3.54 0.73
C THR A 19 -10.88 -2.93 -0.68
N SER A 20 -10.41 -1.69 -0.85
CA SER A 20 -10.34 -1.03 -2.17
C SER A 20 -9.46 -1.79 -3.16
N ASN A 21 -8.30 -2.29 -2.74
CA ASN A 21 -7.41 -3.07 -3.61
C ASN A 21 -8.05 -4.38 -4.04
N PHE A 22 -8.76 -5.07 -3.14
CA PHE A 22 -9.54 -6.26 -3.48
C PHE A 22 -10.64 -5.95 -4.50
N CYS A 23 -11.37 -4.85 -4.31
CA CYS A 23 -12.42 -4.40 -5.24
C CYS A 23 -11.86 -4.15 -6.64
N TRP A 24 -10.77 -3.39 -6.75
CA TRP A 24 -10.11 -3.12 -8.03
C TRP A 24 -9.53 -4.38 -8.69
N ALA A 25 -8.89 -5.25 -7.91
CA ALA A 25 -8.36 -6.51 -8.44
C ALA A 25 -9.47 -7.39 -9.02
N PHE A 26 -10.64 -7.43 -8.37
CA PHE A 26 -11.81 -8.18 -8.81
C PHE A 26 -12.47 -7.58 -10.06
N ILE A 27 -12.70 -6.25 -10.09
CA ILE A 27 -13.25 -5.55 -11.26
C ILE A 27 -12.35 -5.75 -12.48
N LEU A 28 -11.03 -5.58 -12.32
CA LEU A 28 -10.06 -5.79 -13.40
C LEU A 28 -10.04 -7.25 -13.85
N PHE A 29 -10.12 -8.21 -12.92
CA PHE A 29 -10.16 -9.63 -13.25
C PHE A 29 -11.37 -9.97 -14.12
N LEU A 30 -12.57 -9.60 -13.66
CA LEU A 30 -13.81 -9.90 -14.37
C LEU A 30 -13.88 -9.18 -15.72
N GLY A 31 -13.49 -7.92 -15.79
CA GLY A 31 -13.46 -7.16 -17.04
C GLY A 31 -12.50 -7.78 -18.06
N SER A 32 -11.29 -8.14 -17.62
CA SER A 32 -10.28 -8.76 -18.47
C SER A 32 -10.67 -10.15 -18.94
N LEU A 33 -11.28 -10.94 -18.06
CA LEU A 33 -11.83 -12.25 -18.40
C LEU A 33 -12.96 -12.12 -19.42
N GLY A 34 -13.84 -11.11 -19.26
CA GLY A 34 -14.90 -10.80 -20.22
C GLY A 34 -14.34 -10.48 -21.61
N PHE A 35 -13.37 -9.57 -21.71
CA PHE A 35 -12.72 -9.23 -22.98
C PHE A 35 -12.04 -10.44 -23.64
N LEU A 36 -11.35 -11.25 -22.85
CA LEU A 36 -10.71 -12.46 -23.35
C LEU A 36 -11.72 -13.46 -23.91
N LEU A 37 -12.80 -13.71 -23.15
CA LEU A 37 -13.85 -14.64 -23.56
C LEU A 37 -14.58 -14.16 -24.81
N VAL A 38 -14.86 -12.86 -24.95
CA VAL A 38 -15.45 -12.30 -26.17
C VAL A 38 -14.51 -12.48 -27.37
N GLY A 39 -13.21 -12.22 -27.22
CA GLY A 39 -12.24 -12.42 -28.28
C GLY A 39 -12.09 -13.89 -28.71
N ILE A 40 -12.06 -14.82 -27.75
CA ILE A 40 -12.03 -16.28 -28.02
C ILE A 40 -13.35 -16.73 -28.69
N SER A 41 -14.48 -16.21 -28.22
CA SER A 41 -15.81 -16.52 -28.75
C SER A 41 -15.95 -16.07 -30.20
N SER A 42 -15.39 -14.90 -30.55
CA SER A 42 -15.31 -14.39 -31.92
C SER A 42 -14.38 -15.23 -32.81
N TYR A 43 -13.29 -15.80 -32.27
CA TYR A 43 -12.41 -16.72 -33.02
C TYR A 43 -13.07 -18.07 -33.33
N LEU A 44 -13.83 -18.61 -32.37
CA LEU A 44 -14.49 -19.93 -32.47
C LEU A 44 -15.86 -19.88 -33.15
N ASP A 45 -16.37 -18.68 -33.46
CA ASP A 45 -17.73 -18.42 -33.97
C ASP A 45 -18.84 -19.10 -33.13
N ARG A 46 -18.60 -19.18 -31.82
CA ARG A 46 -19.51 -19.80 -30.83
C ARG A 46 -19.67 -18.87 -29.66
N ASN A 47 -20.90 -18.64 -29.22
CA ASN A 47 -21.21 -17.86 -28.02
C ASN A 47 -20.73 -18.59 -26.76
N LEU A 48 -19.55 -18.26 -26.24
CA LEU A 48 -19.04 -18.82 -24.96
C LEU A 48 -19.71 -18.18 -23.75
N ILE A 49 -20.26 -16.98 -23.91
CA ILE A 49 -21.00 -16.24 -22.90
C ILE A 49 -22.40 -15.97 -23.44
N SER A 50 -23.45 -16.40 -22.73
CA SER A 50 -24.85 -16.10 -23.09
C SER A 50 -25.23 -14.63 -22.90
N LEU A 51 -24.39 -13.85 -22.20
CA LEU A 51 -24.63 -12.44 -21.87
C LEU A 51 -24.33 -11.46 -23.02
N PHE A 52 -23.51 -11.87 -24.00
CA PHE A 52 -23.14 -11.04 -25.16
C PHE A 52 -23.23 -11.88 -26.45
N PRO A 53 -24.04 -11.49 -27.45
CA PRO A 53 -24.08 -12.20 -28.73
C PRO A 53 -22.76 -11.98 -29.48
N SER A 54 -21.92 -13.01 -29.55
CA SER A 54 -20.63 -13.01 -30.25
C SER A 54 -20.77 -12.94 -31.76
N GLN A 55 -21.94 -13.29 -32.29
CA GLN A 55 -22.27 -13.28 -33.72
C GLN A 55 -22.18 -11.89 -34.37
N GLN A 56 -22.11 -10.81 -33.58
CA GLN A 56 -21.99 -9.44 -34.09
C GLN A 56 -20.54 -8.93 -34.17
N ILE A 57 -19.57 -9.63 -33.56
CA ILE A 57 -18.18 -9.15 -33.46
C ILE A 57 -17.31 -9.92 -34.44
N ILE A 58 -16.85 -9.24 -35.48
CA ILE A 58 -15.90 -9.79 -36.45
C ILE A 58 -14.53 -9.95 -35.77
N PHE A 59 -13.93 -11.14 -35.87
CA PHE A 59 -12.67 -11.47 -35.20
C PHE A 59 -11.54 -10.51 -35.59
N PHE A 60 -11.41 -10.21 -36.88
CA PHE A 60 -10.48 -9.21 -37.37
C PHE A 60 -11.23 -7.90 -37.69
N PRO A 61 -10.82 -6.73 -37.14
CA PRO A 61 -9.74 -6.51 -36.18
C PRO A 61 -10.19 -6.56 -34.70
N GLN A 62 -11.50 -6.49 -34.44
CA GLN A 62 -12.06 -6.18 -33.13
C GLN A 62 -11.86 -7.28 -32.09
N GLY A 63 -12.07 -8.55 -32.48
CA GLY A 63 -11.85 -9.71 -31.60
C GLY A 63 -10.40 -9.82 -31.13
N ILE A 64 -9.43 -9.61 -32.03
CA ILE A 64 -7.99 -9.61 -31.71
C ILE A 64 -7.66 -8.53 -30.68
N VAL A 65 -8.16 -7.32 -30.88
CA VAL A 65 -7.94 -6.20 -29.95
C VAL A 65 -8.54 -6.52 -28.57
N MET A 66 -9.74 -7.11 -28.52
CA MET A 66 -10.36 -7.54 -27.26
C MET A 66 -9.56 -8.64 -26.57
N SER A 67 -9.06 -9.64 -27.31
CA SER A 67 -8.17 -10.66 -26.75
C SER A 67 -6.89 -10.05 -26.17
N PHE A 68 -6.26 -9.10 -26.87
CA PHE A 68 -5.03 -8.46 -26.39
C PHE A 68 -5.27 -7.69 -25.09
N TYR A 69 -6.32 -6.86 -25.02
CA TYR A 69 -6.68 -6.15 -23.80
C TYR A 69 -7.08 -7.10 -22.66
N GLY A 70 -7.77 -8.21 -22.96
CA GLY A 70 -8.09 -9.23 -21.98
C GLY A 70 -6.85 -9.89 -21.39
N ILE A 71 -5.87 -10.27 -22.22
CA ILE A 71 -4.60 -10.84 -21.77
C ILE A 71 -3.83 -9.83 -20.92
N ALA A 72 -3.65 -8.60 -21.41
CA ALA A 72 -2.93 -7.56 -20.68
C ALA A 72 -3.58 -7.24 -19.33
N GLY A 73 -4.91 -7.13 -19.31
CA GLY A 73 -5.67 -6.89 -18.09
C GLY A 73 -5.60 -8.05 -17.10
N LEU A 74 -5.56 -9.31 -17.57
CA LEU A 74 -5.34 -10.48 -16.70
C LEU A 74 -3.95 -10.46 -16.05
N PHE A 75 -2.90 -10.06 -16.79
CA PHE A 75 -1.57 -9.88 -16.20
C PHE A 75 -1.56 -8.79 -15.11
N ILE A 76 -2.20 -7.65 -15.37
CA ILE A 76 -2.30 -6.56 -14.40
C ILE A 76 -3.11 -7.01 -13.17
N SER A 77 -4.25 -7.66 -13.36
CA SER A 77 -5.07 -8.18 -12.27
C SER A 77 -4.33 -9.25 -11.46
N SER A 78 -3.64 -10.18 -12.13
CA SER A 78 -2.79 -11.19 -11.48
C SER A 78 -1.71 -10.53 -10.63
N TYR A 79 -1.04 -9.49 -11.14
CA TYR A 79 -0.09 -8.69 -10.37
C TYR A 79 -0.73 -8.06 -9.13
N LEU A 80 -1.91 -7.43 -9.23
CA LEU A 80 -2.62 -6.88 -8.08
C LEU A 80 -2.92 -7.97 -7.03
N TRP A 81 -3.51 -9.10 -7.46
CA TRP A 81 -3.79 -10.23 -6.57
C TRP A 81 -2.54 -10.75 -5.87
N CYS A 82 -1.44 -10.88 -6.60
CA CYS A 82 -0.13 -11.21 -6.08
C CYS A 82 0.33 -10.21 -4.99
N THR A 83 0.23 -8.90 -5.21
CA THR A 83 0.60 -7.89 -4.20
C THR A 83 -0.24 -8.00 -2.92
N ILE A 84 -1.53 -8.32 -3.07
CA ILE A 84 -2.49 -8.50 -1.96
C ILE A 84 -2.16 -9.78 -1.18
N LEU A 85 -1.90 -10.89 -1.87
CA LEU A 85 -1.51 -12.17 -1.27
C LEU A 85 -0.25 -12.02 -0.43
N TRP A 86 0.78 -11.39 -0.97
CA TRP A 86 2.05 -11.15 -0.26
C TRP A 86 1.99 -10.02 0.76
N ASN A 87 0.87 -9.30 0.84
CA ASN A 87 0.65 -8.15 1.72
C ASN A 87 1.77 -7.12 1.62
N VAL A 88 2.15 -6.79 0.38
CA VAL A 88 3.28 -5.89 0.11
C VAL A 88 3.04 -4.53 0.78
N GLY A 89 4.09 -4.02 1.39
CA GLY A 89 4.16 -2.78 2.16
C GLY A 89 3.63 -2.89 3.60
N SER A 90 2.95 -3.97 4.00
CA SER A 90 2.46 -4.11 5.38
C SER A 90 3.61 -4.13 6.38
N GLY A 91 3.34 -3.78 7.63
CA GLY A 91 4.41 -3.70 8.59
C GLY A 91 3.92 -3.35 9.97
N TYR A 92 4.87 -3.04 10.84
CA TYR A 92 4.59 -2.45 12.13
C TYR A 92 5.74 -1.58 12.58
N ASP A 93 5.43 -0.60 13.41
CA ASP A 93 6.38 0.22 14.13
C ASP A 93 6.28 -0.11 15.61
N ARG A 94 7.39 -0.59 16.18
CA ARG A 94 7.49 -0.91 17.61
C ARG A 94 8.48 0.04 18.26
N PHE A 95 8.01 0.77 19.26
CA PHE A 95 8.81 1.63 20.12
C PHE A 95 8.82 1.02 21.52
N ASP A 96 9.99 0.57 21.98
CA ASP A 96 10.16 -0.08 23.27
C ASP A 96 11.04 0.77 24.19
N ARG A 97 10.45 1.28 25.27
CA ARG A 97 11.14 2.13 26.25
C ARG A 97 11.99 1.33 27.23
N ASN A 98 11.63 0.07 27.48
CA ASN A 98 12.36 -0.78 28.41
C ASN A 98 13.68 -1.23 27.78
N GLU A 99 13.63 -1.65 26.52
CA GLU A 99 14.83 -2.01 25.76
C GLU A 99 15.55 -0.78 25.20
N GLY A 100 14.85 0.36 25.08
CA GLY A 100 15.39 1.60 24.50
C GLY A 100 15.61 1.48 22.98
N ILE A 101 14.78 0.68 22.30
CA ILE A 101 14.93 0.35 20.87
C ILE A 101 13.69 0.78 20.10
N VAL A 102 13.92 1.38 18.93
CA VAL A 102 12.92 1.63 17.90
C VAL A 102 13.11 0.62 16.78
N CYS A 103 12.02 -0.06 16.41
CA CYS A 103 12.02 -1.12 15.42
C CYS A 103 10.94 -0.85 14.38
N ILE A 104 11.37 -0.59 13.14
CA ILE A 104 10.51 -0.33 12.00
C ILE A 104 10.59 -1.56 11.09
N PHE A 105 9.46 -2.25 10.94
CA PHE A 105 9.38 -3.45 10.13
C PHE A 105 8.43 -3.24 8.95
N ARG A 106 8.87 -3.62 7.75
CA ARG A 106 8.07 -3.56 6.51
C ARG A 106 8.25 -4.84 5.69
N TRP A 107 7.16 -5.31 5.11
CA TRP A 107 7.12 -6.36 4.10
C TRP A 107 7.30 -5.74 2.72
N GLY A 108 8.38 -6.09 2.03
CA GLY A 108 8.61 -5.76 0.64
C GLY A 108 8.01 -6.78 -0.33
N PHE A 109 8.38 -6.64 -1.60
CA PHE A 109 8.08 -7.61 -2.65
C PHE A 109 8.73 -8.98 -2.36
N PRO A 110 8.19 -10.08 -2.93
CA PRO A 110 8.82 -11.39 -2.82
C PRO A 110 10.26 -11.36 -3.36
N GLY A 111 11.19 -11.94 -2.59
CA GLY A 111 12.62 -11.95 -2.92
C GLY A 111 13.50 -12.13 -1.69
N LYS A 112 14.83 -12.06 -1.88
CA LYS A 112 15.82 -12.21 -0.79
C LYS A 112 15.66 -11.15 0.31
N ASN A 113 15.30 -9.92 -0.08
CA ASN A 113 15.12 -8.78 0.83
C ASN A 113 13.64 -8.48 1.10
N ARG A 114 12.81 -9.52 1.20
CA ARG A 114 11.37 -9.37 1.46
C ARG A 114 11.08 -8.71 2.82
N ARG A 115 11.93 -8.94 3.83
CA ARG A 115 11.76 -8.37 5.17
C ARG A 115 12.72 -7.21 5.33
N ILE A 116 12.17 -6.00 5.45
CA ILE A 116 12.94 -4.79 5.74
C ILE A 116 12.76 -4.52 7.22
N LEU A 117 13.83 -4.71 7.99
CA LEU A 117 13.85 -4.50 9.43
C LEU A 117 14.92 -3.45 9.74
N LEU A 118 14.47 -2.31 10.24
CA LEU A 118 15.32 -1.22 10.66
C LEU A 118 15.24 -1.13 12.19
N ARG A 119 16.39 -1.14 12.84
CA ARG A 119 16.50 -1.05 14.31
C ARG A 119 17.41 0.09 14.67
N PHE A 120 16.95 0.92 15.59
CA PHE A 120 17.63 2.11 16.06
C PHE A 120 17.56 2.18 17.58
N LEU A 121 18.54 2.84 18.20
CA LEU A 121 18.44 3.17 19.61
C LEU A 121 17.54 4.39 19.78
N MET A 122 16.68 4.38 20.80
CA MET A 122 15.86 5.55 21.12
C MET A 122 16.69 6.82 21.37
N LYS A 123 17.94 6.66 21.84
CA LYS A 123 18.88 7.77 22.07
C LYS A 123 19.29 8.49 20.78
N ASP A 124 19.17 7.81 19.63
CA ASP A 124 19.54 8.36 18.34
C ASP A 124 18.36 9.10 17.68
N VAL A 125 17.15 8.97 18.23
CA VAL A 125 15.97 9.71 17.75
C VAL A 125 16.08 11.16 18.22
N GLN A 126 16.15 12.10 17.28
CA GLN A 126 16.35 13.52 17.57
C GLN A 126 15.02 14.26 17.72
N SER A 127 14.15 14.12 16.73
CA SER A 127 12.90 14.87 16.63
C SER A 127 11.85 14.06 15.88
N ILE A 128 10.59 14.46 16.05
CA ILE A 128 9.51 14.06 15.15
C ILE A 128 9.23 15.24 14.22
N ARG A 129 9.46 15.02 12.93
CA ARG A 129 9.26 16.01 11.89
C ARG A 129 7.87 15.84 11.26
N ILE A 130 7.09 16.91 11.23
CA ILE A 130 5.87 17.01 10.43
C ILE A 130 6.25 17.81 9.19
N GLU A 131 6.12 17.20 8.01
CA GLU A 131 6.31 17.90 6.74
C GLU A 131 4.96 18.15 6.08
N VAL A 132 4.68 19.41 5.74
CA VAL A 132 3.48 19.79 5.00
C VAL A 132 3.82 19.86 3.52
N LYS A 133 3.43 18.83 2.76
CA LYS A 133 3.58 18.85 1.32
C LYS A 133 2.46 19.65 0.69
N GLU A 134 2.80 20.85 0.23
CA GLU A 134 1.93 21.71 -0.56
C GLU A 134 1.84 21.19 -2.01
N GLY A 135 0.62 21.02 -2.50
CA GLY A 135 0.28 20.54 -3.83
C GLY A 135 -1.22 20.69 -4.10
N ILE A 136 -1.78 19.99 -5.09
CA ILE A 136 -3.24 20.01 -5.37
C ILE A 136 -4.05 19.58 -4.13
N TYR A 137 -3.45 18.73 -3.29
CA TYR A 137 -3.97 18.36 -1.98
C TYR A 137 -2.86 18.52 -0.95
N THR A 138 -3.11 19.32 0.09
CA THR A 138 -2.22 19.48 1.24
C THR A 138 -2.12 18.15 1.98
N ARG A 139 -0.94 17.55 2.04
CA ARG A 139 -0.70 16.30 2.76
C ARG A 139 0.32 16.52 3.85
N HIS A 140 -0.04 16.16 5.07
CA HIS A 140 0.90 16.15 6.19
C HIS A 140 1.50 14.74 6.27
N ALA A 141 2.81 14.65 6.46
CA ALA A 141 3.50 13.38 6.61
C ALA A 141 4.37 13.42 7.88
N LEU A 142 4.34 12.32 8.65
CA LEU A 142 5.18 12.17 9.84
C LEU A 142 6.48 11.47 9.48
N TYR A 143 7.54 12.03 10.03
CA TYR A 143 8.89 11.58 9.85
C TYR A 143 9.60 11.47 11.20
N LEU A 144 10.42 10.44 11.34
CA LEU A 144 11.34 10.29 12.45
C LEU A 144 12.72 10.74 12.01
N GLU A 145 13.30 11.72 12.70
CA GLU A 145 14.68 12.13 12.45
C GLU A 145 15.64 11.34 13.33
N ILE A 146 16.59 10.65 12.70
CA ILE A 146 17.58 9.82 13.38
C ILE A 146 18.96 10.39 13.15
N LYS A 147 19.72 10.53 14.24
CA LYS A 147 21.09 11.01 14.25
C LYS A 147 21.97 10.18 13.30
N GLY A 148 22.47 10.83 12.25
CA GLY A 148 23.42 10.25 11.29
C GLY A 148 22.83 9.33 10.22
N GLN A 149 21.52 9.06 10.24
CA GLN A 149 20.83 8.21 9.24
C GLN A 149 19.75 8.94 8.45
N GLY A 150 19.41 10.17 8.84
CA GLY A 150 18.46 11.02 8.15
C GLY A 150 17.02 10.76 8.59
N VAL A 151 16.09 10.98 7.68
CA VAL A 151 14.66 11.10 7.97
C VAL A 151 13.91 9.85 7.51
N ILE A 152 13.17 9.19 8.40
CA ILE A 152 12.41 7.97 8.10
C ILE A 152 10.91 8.25 8.14
N PRO A 153 10.15 8.01 7.06
CA PRO A 153 8.70 8.21 7.07
C PRO A 153 8.02 7.19 7.99
N LEU A 154 7.24 7.69 8.95
CA LEU A 154 6.38 6.90 9.83
C LEU A 154 4.98 6.75 9.23
N THR A 155 4.43 7.85 8.68
CA THR A 155 3.13 7.82 8.02
C THR A 155 3.29 7.46 6.55
N ARG A 156 2.36 6.64 6.02
CA ARG A 156 2.31 6.37 4.59
C ARG A 156 1.63 7.52 3.85
N THR A 157 2.06 7.74 2.61
CA THR A 157 1.52 8.77 1.70
C THR A 157 0.03 8.58 1.34
N ASP A 158 -0.56 7.41 1.65
CA ASP A 158 -1.92 7.01 1.30
C ASP A 158 -2.89 7.00 2.51
N GLU A 159 -2.45 7.37 3.71
CA GLU A 159 -3.34 7.61 4.84
C GLU A 159 -3.90 9.04 4.74
N ASN A 160 -5.18 9.16 4.39
CA ASN A 160 -5.92 10.43 4.43
C ASN A 160 -6.26 10.79 5.88
N LEU A 161 -5.25 10.99 6.72
CA LEU A 161 -5.44 11.53 8.06
C LEU A 161 -5.69 13.04 7.94
N THR A 162 -6.61 13.53 8.77
CA THR A 162 -6.81 14.97 8.90
C THR A 162 -5.56 15.60 9.52
N PRO A 163 -5.26 16.90 9.25
CA PRO A 163 -4.11 17.58 9.85
C PRO A 163 -4.08 17.45 11.37
N ARG A 164 -5.26 17.56 12.00
CA ARG A 164 -5.45 17.41 13.45
C ARG A 164 -5.09 16.02 13.96
N GLU A 165 -5.45 14.96 13.24
CA GLU A 165 -5.08 13.58 13.61
C GLU A 165 -3.57 13.36 13.51
N ILE A 166 -2.92 13.98 12.51
CA ILE A 166 -1.47 13.90 12.33
C ILE A 166 -0.74 14.65 13.44
N GLU A 167 -1.18 15.86 13.77
CA GLU A 167 -0.63 16.64 14.89
C GLU A 167 -0.81 15.91 16.22
N GLN A 168 -1.99 15.35 16.47
CA GLN A 168 -2.25 14.57 17.68
C GLN A 168 -1.33 13.35 17.75
N LYS A 169 -1.20 12.61 16.64
CA LYS A 169 -0.31 11.44 16.57
C LYS A 169 1.16 11.84 16.77
N ALA A 170 1.61 12.95 16.20
CA ALA A 170 2.94 13.49 16.43
C ALA A 170 3.17 13.84 17.90
N ALA A 171 2.21 14.53 18.52
CA ALA A 171 2.28 14.93 19.92
C ALA A 171 2.35 13.73 20.86
N GLU A 172 1.53 12.70 20.62
CA GLU A 172 1.55 11.49 21.43
C GLU A 172 2.86 10.71 21.27
N LEU A 173 3.38 10.58 20.05
CA LEU A 173 4.67 9.92 19.80
C LEU A 173 5.85 10.71 20.41
N ALA A 174 5.84 12.04 20.29
CA ALA A 174 6.87 12.92 20.84
C ALA A 174 6.87 12.85 22.37
N TYR A 175 5.70 12.84 22.99
CA TYR A 175 5.54 12.64 24.43
C TYR A 175 6.06 11.26 24.87
N PHE A 176 5.75 10.21 24.10
CA PHE A 176 6.22 8.85 24.39
C PHE A 176 7.75 8.73 24.30
N LEU A 177 8.34 9.29 23.25
CA LEU A 177 9.79 9.28 22.99
C LEU A 177 10.58 10.31 23.81
N ARG A 178 9.91 11.33 24.37
CA ARG A 178 10.51 12.52 25.01
C ARG A 178 11.44 13.29 24.08
N VAL A 179 11.00 13.49 22.84
CA VAL A 179 11.73 14.25 21.81
C VAL A 179 10.91 15.45 21.36
N PRO A 180 11.55 16.55 20.89
CA PRO A 180 10.85 17.69 20.33
C PRO A 180 10.09 17.35 19.04
N ILE A 181 9.09 18.17 18.73
CA ILE A 181 8.36 18.16 17.46
C ILE A 181 8.90 19.32 16.62
N GLU A 182 9.21 19.06 15.36
CA GLU A 182 9.61 20.07 14.40
C GLU A 182 8.62 20.09 13.24
N VAL A 183 8.15 21.27 12.84
CA VAL A 183 7.19 21.46 11.76
C VAL A 183 7.89 22.21 10.63
N PHE A 184 7.82 21.67 9.42
CA PHE A 184 8.44 22.22 8.22
C PHE A 184 7.47 22.29 7.05
#